data_AF-A0A9E4J3J6-F1
#
_entry.id   AF-A0A9E4J3J6-F1
#
_cell.length_a   1.000
_cell.length_b   1.000
_cell.length_c   1.000
_cell.angle_alpha   90.00
_cell.angle_beta   90.00
_cell.angle_gamma   90.00
#
_symmetry.space_group_name_H-M   'P 1'
#
loop_
_entity.id
_entity.type
_entity.pdbx_description
1 polymer ?
#
loop_
_entity_poly.entity_id
_entity_poly.type
_entity_poly.pdbx_seq_one_letter_code
_entity_poly.pdbx_strand_id
1 'polypeptide(L)'
;MTQDEPPVPAYLKDFAKVLKEKGARAYLDAAPSPMLVLLGLARQLRDGPTGEKTTVATSLNEELEASALVGRVFFVAKAVAGSPGPVSLGRTSETDVHIPEYSISKRHCEILRRESGWAIRDTGSTNGTELDGEKLVSGLEAPLVGGETLVLGRFAFRFDTPQTLLERLRARD
;
A
#
# COMPACT_ATOMS: atom_id res chain seq x y z
N MET A 1 -10.29 24.96 -18.51
CA MET A 1 -9.20 24.19 -17.85
C MET A 1 -9.85 23.28 -16.82
N THR A 2 -10.41 22.16 -17.28
CA THR A 2 -10.86 21.08 -16.41
C THR A 2 -9.62 20.39 -15.90
N GLN A 3 -9.37 20.42 -14.60
CA GLN A 3 -8.43 19.48 -13.99
C GLN A 3 -9.00 18.09 -14.24
N ASP A 4 -8.36 17.30 -15.11
CA ASP A 4 -8.67 15.88 -15.28
C ASP A 4 -8.39 15.22 -13.92
N GLU A 5 -9.46 14.95 -13.17
CA GLU A 5 -9.35 14.12 -11.98
C GLU A 5 -8.84 12.74 -12.46
N PRO A 6 -7.76 12.20 -11.87
CA PRO A 6 -7.23 10.91 -12.31
C PRO A 6 -8.37 9.87 -12.25
N PRO A 7 -8.49 9.01 -13.27
CA PRO A 7 -9.60 8.08 -13.37
C PRO A 7 -9.69 7.26 -12.08
N VAL A 8 -10.89 7.17 -11.50
CA VAL A 8 -11.15 6.38 -10.30
C VAL A 8 -10.56 4.98 -10.51
N PRO A 9 -9.54 4.59 -9.73
CA PRO A 9 -8.89 3.29 -9.86
C PRO A 9 -9.92 2.16 -9.92
N ALA A 10 -9.75 1.20 -10.84
CA ALA A 10 -10.73 0.14 -11.08
C ALA A 10 -11.12 -0.59 -9.79
N TYR A 11 -10.17 -0.81 -8.88
CA TYR A 11 -10.43 -1.45 -7.59
C TYR A 11 -11.48 -0.70 -6.75
N LEU A 12 -11.48 0.64 -6.75
CA LEU A 12 -12.46 1.43 -6.01
C LEU A 12 -13.87 1.23 -6.57
N LYS A 13 -14.02 1.04 -7.88
CA LYS A 13 -15.32 0.73 -8.50
C LYS A 13 -15.81 -0.64 -8.08
N ASP A 14 -14.92 -1.64 -8.04
CA ASP A 14 -15.26 -2.99 -7.60
C ASP A 14 -15.70 -3.01 -6.13
N PHE A 15 -14.98 -2.30 -5.25
CA PHE A 15 -15.38 -2.16 -3.84
C PHE A 15 -16.68 -1.37 -3.66
N ALA A 16 -16.87 -0.27 -4.41
CA ALA A 16 -18.11 0.50 -4.39
C ALA A 16 -19.31 -0.36 -4.79
N LYS A 17 -19.15 -1.24 -5.80
CA LYS A 17 -20.18 -2.21 -6.20
C LYS A 17 -20.52 -3.17 -5.07
N VAL A 18 -19.52 -3.78 -4.43
CA VAL A 18 -19.72 -4.71 -3.30
C VAL A 18 -20.43 -4.01 -2.13
N LEU A 19 -20.06 -2.76 -1.83
CA LEU A 19 -20.71 -1.97 -0.79
C LEU A 19 -22.17 -1.64 -1.12
N LYS A 20 -22.48 -1.30 -2.37
CA LYS A 20 -23.86 -1.07 -2.82
C LYS A 20 -24.71 -2.33 -2.74
N GLU A 21 -24.15 -3.49 -3.10
CA GLU A 21 -24.87 -4.77 -3.11
C GLU A 21 -25.10 -5.35 -1.71
N LYS A 22 -24.08 -5.30 -0.83
CA LYS A 22 -24.13 -5.96 0.48
C LYS A 22 -24.43 -5.01 1.64
N GLY A 23 -24.26 -3.71 1.43
CA GLY A 23 -24.31 -2.70 2.47
C GLY A 23 -23.03 -2.66 3.32
N ALA A 24 -22.77 -1.49 3.90
CA ALA A 24 -21.56 -1.23 4.69
C ALA A 24 -21.41 -2.17 5.90
N ARG A 25 -22.51 -2.52 6.56
CA ARG A 25 -22.47 -3.38 7.74
C ARG A 25 -21.99 -4.79 7.40
N ALA A 26 -22.59 -5.41 6.36
CA ALA A 26 -22.19 -6.75 5.93
C ALA A 26 -20.76 -6.79 5.38
N TYR A 27 -20.31 -5.71 4.73
CA TYR A 27 -18.91 -5.57 4.30
C TYR A 27 -17.96 -5.59 5.49
N LEU A 28 -18.24 -4.83 6.55
CA LEU A 28 -17.39 -4.78 7.74
C LEU A 28 -17.46 -6.08 8.57
N ASP A 29 -18.65 -6.69 8.69
CA ASP A 29 -18.87 -7.93 9.43
C ASP A 29 -18.17 -9.14 8.76
N ALA A 30 -17.96 -9.10 7.44
CA ALA A 30 -17.17 -10.10 6.73
C ALA A 30 -15.66 -10.05 7.05
N ALA A 31 -15.22 -9.08 7.88
CA ALA A 31 -13.83 -8.83 8.25
C ALA A 31 -12.86 -8.90 7.05
N PRO A 32 -13.08 -8.11 5.99
CA PRO A 32 -12.24 -8.17 4.81
C PRO A 32 -10.80 -7.77 5.16
N SER A 33 -9.84 -8.37 4.48
CA SER A 33 -8.43 -8.08 4.72
C SER A 33 -8.12 -6.62 4.42
N PRO A 34 -7.21 -5.97 5.17
CA PRO A 34 -6.63 -4.70 4.76
C PRO A 34 -5.95 -4.82 3.40
N MET A 35 -5.61 -3.69 2.80
CA MET A 35 -4.96 -3.67 1.51
C MET A 35 -3.86 -2.63 1.42
N LEU A 36 -2.92 -2.89 0.53
CA LEU A 36 -1.97 -1.93 0.03
C LEU A 36 -2.38 -1.54 -1.39
N VAL A 37 -2.53 -0.24 -1.62
CA VAL A 37 -2.82 0.33 -2.93
C VAL A 37 -1.55 0.98 -3.44
N LEU A 38 -1.01 0.49 -4.55
CA LEU A 38 0.19 1.06 -5.16
C LEU A 38 -0.12 2.45 -5.73
N LEU A 39 0.55 3.47 -5.20
CA LEU A 39 0.38 4.87 -5.60
C LEU A 39 1.33 5.28 -6.72
N GLY A 40 2.49 4.62 -6.84
CA GLY A 40 3.52 4.93 -7.83
C GLY A 40 4.92 4.94 -7.23
N LEU A 41 5.83 5.75 -7.77
CA LEU A 41 7.17 5.94 -7.23
C LEU A 41 7.17 6.90 -6.04
N ALA A 42 7.92 6.57 -5.00
CA ALA A 42 7.99 7.38 -3.78
C ALA A 42 8.52 8.81 -4.02
N ARG A 43 9.49 8.98 -4.93
CA ARG A 43 10.02 10.31 -5.28
C ARG A 43 8.95 11.27 -5.82
N GLN A 44 8.01 10.77 -6.62
CA GLN A 44 6.99 11.59 -7.26
C GLN A 44 5.99 12.15 -6.25
N LEU A 45 5.78 11.46 -5.13
CA LEU A 45 4.92 11.94 -4.04
C LEU A 45 5.60 12.99 -3.17
N ARG A 46 6.93 12.96 -3.05
CA ARG A 46 7.71 13.96 -2.31
C ARG A 46 7.87 15.25 -3.11
N ASP A 47 8.04 15.15 -4.41
CA ASP A 47 8.26 16.28 -5.32
C ASP A 47 6.94 16.96 -5.76
N GLY A 48 6.04 17.29 -4.83
CA GLY A 48 4.90 18.17 -5.13
C GLY A 48 5.34 19.43 -5.89
N PRO A 49 4.45 20.16 -6.59
CA PRO A 49 4.79 21.10 -7.68
C PRO A 49 5.68 22.32 -7.34
N THR A 50 6.28 22.39 -6.15
CA THR A 50 7.10 23.50 -5.67
C THR A 50 8.42 23.04 -5.06
N GLY A 51 9.51 23.21 -5.84
CA GLY A 51 10.91 23.32 -5.41
C GLY A 51 11.55 22.01 -4.93
N GLU A 52 12.77 21.60 -5.28
CA GLU A 52 13.95 22.24 -5.86
C GLU A 52 14.78 21.10 -6.47
N LYS A 53 15.10 21.15 -7.77
CA LYS A 53 15.60 19.99 -8.53
C LYS A 53 17.10 19.76 -8.29
N THR A 54 17.45 18.78 -7.46
CA THR A 54 18.71 18.03 -7.68
C THR A 54 18.40 16.93 -8.68
N THR A 55 18.62 17.25 -9.96
CA THR A 55 18.29 16.39 -11.11
C THR A 55 19.19 15.16 -11.16
N VAL A 56 18.82 14.08 -10.45
CA VAL A 56 19.17 12.74 -10.93
C VAL A 56 18.14 12.42 -12.01
N ALA A 57 18.58 12.50 -13.27
CA ALA A 57 17.77 12.24 -14.45
C ALA A 57 17.08 10.88 -14.29
N THR A 58 15.82 10.88 -13.88
CA THR A 58 15.05 9.65 -13.88
C THR A 58 14.61 9.41 -15.30
N SER A 59 14.95 8.24 -15.83
CA SER A 59 14.61 7.87 -17.19
C SER A 59 13.10 7.93 -17.36
N LEU A 60 12.62 8.52 -18.47
CA LEU A 60 11.20 8.53 -18.85
C LEU A 60 10.59 7.12 -18.77
N ASN A 61 11.39 6.08 -19.02
CA ASN A 61 10.97 4.68 -18.89
C ASN A 61 10.50 4.32 -17.48
N GLU A 62 11.18 4.78 -16.42
CA GLU A 62 10.77 4.44 -15.05
C GLU A 62 9.43 5.08 -14.67
N GLU A 63 9.13 6.27 -15.21
CA GLU A 63 7.86 6.96 -14.99
C GLU A 63 6.71 6.29 -15.73
N LEU A 64 6.97 5.87 -16.97
CA LEU A 64 6.04 5.06 -17.76
C LEU A 64 5.76 3.70 -17.09
N GLU A 65 6.80 3.00 -16.62
CA GLU A 65 6.65 1.72 -15.89
C GLU A 65 5.86 1.88 -14.60
N ALA A 66 6.14 2.93 -13.81
CA ALA A 66 5.43 3.20 -12.58
C ALA A 66 3.96 3.52 -12.82
N SER A 67 3.66 4.30 -13.86
CA SER A 67 2.28 4.66 -14.23
C SER A 67 1.41 3.43 -14.52
N ALA A 68 1.98 2.38 -15.11
CA ALA A 68 1.27 1.14 -15.41
C ALA A 68 0.93 0.31 -14.15
N LEU A 69 1.63 0.55 -13.04
CA LEU A 69 1.44 -0.18 -11.78
C LEU A 69 0.51 0.55 -10.79
N VAL A 70 0.25 1.85 -11.00
CA VAL A 70 -0.62 2.64 -10.13
C VAL A 70 -2.02 2.04 -10.06
N GLY A 71 -2.57 1.98 -8.85
CA GLY A 71 -3.90 1.45 -8.58
C GLY A 71 -3.94 -0.07 -8.40
N ARG A 72 -2.80 -0.78 -8.53
CA ARG A 72 -2.73 -2.20 -8.18
C ARG A 72 -2.96 -2.39 -6.69
N VAL A 73 -3.82 -3.35 -6.36
CA VAL A 73 -4.19 -3.68 -4.98
C VAL A 73 -3.57 -4.98 -4.56
N PHE A 74 -3.02 -4.99 -3.35
CA PHE A 74 -2.48 -6.17 -2.69
C PHE A 74 -3.24 -6.36 -1.38
N PHE A 75 -3.93 -7.49 -1.22
CA PHE A 75 -4.58 -7.81 0.05
C PHE A 75 -3.55 -8.25 1.08
N VAL A 76 -3.61 -7.66 2.28
CA VAL A 76 -2.80 -8.02 3.43
C VAL A 76 -3.43 -9.24 4.10
N ALA A 77 -3.12 -10.42 3.56
CA ALA A 77 -3.64 -11.69 4.03
C ALA A 77 -2.56 -12.77 3.92
N LYS A 78 -2.68 -13.83 4.70
CA LYS A 78 -1.81 -15.00 4.57
C LYS A 78 -2.03 -15.69 3.23
N ALA A 79 -0.94 -16.14 2.59
CA ALA A 79 -1.05 -16.93 1.35
C ALA A 79 -1.71 -18.30 1.60
N VAL A 80 -1.47 -18.87 2.79
CA VAL A 80 -2.14 -20.09 3.26
C VAL A 80 -3.14 -19.70 4.35
N ALA A 81 -4.42 -19.91 4.08
CA ALA A 81 -5.49 -19.59 5.03
C ALA A 81 -5.28 -20.31 6.37
N GLY A 82 -5.43 -19.57 7.47
CA GLY A 82 -5.27 -20.10 8.83
C GLY A 82 -3.84 -20.29 9.30
N SER A 83 -2.83 -20.02 8.46
CA SER A 83 -1.43 -20.05 8.92
C SER A 83 -1.17 -18.96 9.96
N PRO A 84 -0.47 -19.27 11.07
CA PRO A 84 -0.28 -18.33 12.15
C PRO A 84 0.80 -17.28 11.81
N GLY A 85 0.85 -16.24 12.64
CA GLY A 85 1.90 -15.23 12.59
C GLY A 85 1.60 -14.08 11.64
N PRO A 86 2.61 -13.22 11.38
CA PRO A 86 2.42 -12.03 10.59
C PRO A 86 2.24 -12.32 9.09
N VAL A 87 1.71 -11.34 8.37
CA VAL A 87 1.63 -11.33 6.92
C VAL A 87 2.95 -10.78 6.38
N SER A 88 3.72 -11.61 5.70
CA SER A 88 5.00 -11.24 5.10
C SER A 88 4.82 -10.63 3.72
N LEU A 89 5.59 -9.58 3.42
CA LEU A 89 5.59 -8.91 2.13
C LEU A 89 7.00 -8.95 1.54
N GLY A 90 7.10 -9.21 0.24
CA GLY A 90 8.39 -9.17 -0.44
C GLY A 90 8.36 -9.62 -1.89
N ARG A 91 9.54 -9.63 -2.50
CA ARG A 91 9.71 -9.90 -3.93
C ARG A 91 9.64 -11.37 -4.32
N THR A 92 9.74 -12.29 -3.38
CA THR A 92 9.62 -13.72 -3.70
C THR A 92 8.21 -14.21 -3.48
N SER A 93 7.81 -15.22 -4.24
CA SER A 93 6.54 -15.94 -4.10
C SER A 93 6.42 -16.74 -2.80
N GLU A 94 7.48 -16.79 -2.00
CA GLU A 94 7.49 -17.40 -0.66
C GLU A 94 6.82 -16.50 0.39
N THR A 95 6.64 -15.22 0.09
CA THR A 95 5.94 -14.27 0.97
C THR A 95 4.43 -14.33 0.79
N ASP A 96 3.69 -13.90 1.81
CA ASP A 96 2.23 -13.89 1.77
C ASP A 96 1.69 -12.90 0.74
N VAL A 97 2.33 -11.72 0.66
CA VAL A 97 2.05 -10.68 -0.32
C VAL A 97 3.25 -10.53 -1.25
N HIS A 98 3.14 -11.17 -2.40
CA HIS A 98 4.18 -11.17 -3.41
C HIS A 98 4.13 -9.89 -4.27
N ILE A 99 5.20 -9.10 -4.21
CA ILE A 99 5.37 -7.85 -4.96
C ILE A 99 6.65 -7.98 -5.80
N PRO A 100 6.57 -8.41 -7.08
CA PRO A 100 7.72 -8.88 -7.88
C PRO A 100 8.61 -7.73 -8.41
N GLU A 101 9.04 -6.83 -7.54
CA GLU A 101 9.73 -5.58 -7.88
C GLU A 101 11.15 -5.57 -7.35
N TYR A 102 12.16 -5.43 -8.21
CA TYR A 102 13.58 -5.61 -7.84
C TYR A 102 14.06 -4.77 -6.65
N SER A 103 13.48 -3.59 -6.45
CA SER A 103 13.80 -2.69 -5.33
C SER A 103 13.26 -3.19 -3.97
N ILE A 104 12.42 -4.21 -3.99
CA ILE A 104 11.86 -4.86 -2.81
C ILE A 104 12.69 -6.12 -2.51
N SER A 105 13.19 -6.23 -1.28
CA SER A 105 13.88 -7.43 -0.79
C SER A 105 12.98 -8.67 -0.86
N LYS A 106 13.61 -9.85 -0.92
CA LYS A 106 12.90 -11.16 -0.99
C LYS A 106 11.84 -11.27 0.11
N ARG A 107 12.22 -10.89 1.32
CA ARG A 107 11.38 -10.66 2.49
C ARG A 107 11.69 -9.25 2.99
N HIS A 108 10.74 -8.34 2.87
CA HIS A 108 10.99 -6.91 3.04
C HIS A 108 10.48 -6.42 4.39
N CYS A 109 9.20 -6.65 4.63
CA CYS A 109 8.53 -6.27 5.86
C CYS A 109 7.43 -7.27 6.19
N GLU A 110 6.86 -7.09 7.38
CA GLU A 110 5.75 -7.85 7.89
C GLU A 110 4.69 -6.90 8.42
N ILE A 111 3.42 -7.19 8.12
CA ILE A 111 2.29 -6.54 8.76
C ILE A 111 1.71 -7.50 9.80
N LEU A 112 1.52 -6.98 11.00
CA LEU A 112 1.14 -7.72 12.19
C LEU A 112 -0.22 -7.22 12.68
N ARG A 113 -1.09 -8.15 13.06
CA ARG A 113 -2.28 -7.82 13.83
C ARG A 113 -1.91 -7.77 15.31
N ARG A 114 -2.31 -6.69 15.97
CA ARG A 114 -2.15 -6.44 17.41
C ARG A 114 -3.52 -6.14 18.01
N GLU A 115 -3.61 -6.18 19.33
CA GLU A 115 -4.83 -5.79 20.04
C GLU A 115 -5.19 -4.32 19.78
N SER A 116 -4.17 -3.46 19.67
CA SER A 116 -4.30 -2.04 19.38
C SER A 116 -4.55 -1.70 17.90
N GLY A 117 -4.56 -2.70 17.01
CA GLY A 117 -4.76 -2.48 15.57
C GLY A 117 -3.74 -3.20 14.70
N TRP A 118 -3.17 -2.49 13.73
CA TRP A 118 -2.14 -3.02 12.84
C TRP A 118 -0.79 -2.43 13.21
N ALA A 119 0.26 -3.22 12.98
CA ALA A 119 1.63 -2.78 13.09
C ALA A 119 2.41 -3.27 11.87
N ILE A 120 3.52 -2.60 11.58
CA ILE A 120 4.47 -2.99 10.54
C ILE A 120 5.86 -3.10 11.12
N ARG A 121 6.64 -4.04 10.57
CA ARG A 121 8.04 -4.25 10.91
C ARG A 121 8.86 -4.48 9.66
N ASP A 122 9.91 -3.67 9.47
CA ASP A 122 10.94 -3.96 8.47
C ASP A 122 11.79 -5.15 8.93
N THR A 123 12.12 -6.07 8.02
CA THR A 123 12.83 -7.32 8.35
C THR A 123 14.31 -7.29 7.94
N GLY A 124 14.93 -6.11 7.92
CA GLY A 124 16.29 -5.93 7.43
C GLY A 124 16.33 -5.80 5.91
N SER A 125 15.35 -5.07 5.35
CA SER A 125 15.30 -4.88 3.91
C SER A 125 16.46 -4.01 3.41
N THR A 126 16.84 -4.19 2.14
CA THR A 126 18.00 -3.53 1.53
C THR A 126 17.81 -2.03 1.41
N ASN A 127 16.61 -1.60 1.04
CA ASN A 127 16.29 -0.18 0.83
C ASN A 127 15.59 0.44 2.05
N GLY A 128 15.11 -0.39 2.98
CA GLY A 128 14.33 0.02 4.14
C GLY A 128 12.85 0.19 3.83
N THR A 129 12.09 0.32 4.91
CA THR A 129 10.66 0.66 4.92
C THR A 129 10.49 2.07 5.49
N GLU A 130 9.66 2.90 4.88
CA GLU A 130 9.30 4.25 5.35
C GLU A 130 7.78 4.30 5.58
N LEU A 131 7.35 4.94 6.67
CA LEU A 131 5.95 5.15 6.99
C LEU A 131 5.72 6.65 7.16
N ASP A 132 4.87 7.24 6.30
CA ASP A 132 4.56 8.67 6.25
C ASP A 132 5.80 9.59 6.31
N GLY A 133 6.85 9.27 5.55
CA GLY A 133 8.08 10.05 5.50
C GLY A 133 9.15 9.58 6.49
N GLU A 134 8.78 8.82 7.51
CA GLU A 134 9.68 8.38 8.57
C GLU A 134 10.23 6.98 8.31
N LYS A 135 11.56 6.86 8.27
CA LYS A 135 12.22 5.56 8.04
C LYS A 135 12.13 4.68 9.29
N LEU A 136 11.61 3.47 9.12
CA LEU A 136 11.50 2.52 10.22
C LEU A 136 12.86 1.96 10.62
N VAL A 137 13.03 1.72 11.92
CA VAL A 137 14.16 0.96 12.44
C VAL A 137 13.90 -0.52 12.21
N SER A 138 14.81 -1.18 11.48
CA SER A 138 14.71 -2.61 11.20
C SER A 138 14.51 -3.44 12.46
N GLY A 139 13.54 -4.36 12.42
CA GLY A 139 13.20 -5.25 13.53
C GLY A 139 12.27 -4.66 14.58
N LEU A 140 12.08 -3.34 14.62
CA LEU A 140 11.12 -2.70 15.53
C LEU A 140 9.74 -2.58 14.88
N GLU A 141 8.70 -2.76 15.69
CA GLU A 141 7.32 -2.56 15.26
C GLU A 141 6.96 -1.08 15.33
N ALA A 142 6.34 -0.57 14.27
CA ALA A 142 5.67 0.71 14.24
C ALA A 142 4.16 0.51 14.10
N PRO A 143 3.32 1.32 14.78
CA PRO A 143 1.88 1.34 14.51
C PRO A 143 1.63 1.61 13.03
N LEU A 144 0.66 0.92 12.44
CA LEU A 144 0.24 1.11 11.05
C LEU A 144 -1.25 1.46 11.03
N VAL A 145 -1.57 2.69 10.65
CA VAL A 145 -2.92 3.24 10.66
C VAL A 145 -3.45 3.30 9.22
N GLY A 146 -4.74 3.03 9.04
CA GLY A 146 -5.35 3.14 7.72
C GLY A 146 -5.29 4.58 7.19
N GLY A 147 -4.96 4.74 5.91
CA GLY A 147 -4.71 6.01 5.25
C GLY A 147 -3.23 6.36 5.10
N GLU A 148 -2.34 5.77 5.90
CA GLU A 148 -0.90 6.09 5.90
C GLU A 148 -0.20 5.60 4.61
N THR A 149 0.84 6.32 4.23
CA THR A 149 1.71 6.01 3.10
C THR A 149 2.88 5.15 3.56
N LEU A 150 3.01 3.98 2.94
CA LEU A 150 4.08 3.04 3.13
C LEU A 150 5.00 3.04 1.91
N VAL A 151 6.30 3.31 2.08
CA VAL A 151 7.28 3.13 0.99
C VAL A 151 8.07 1.85 1.22
N LEU A 152 8.09 1.00 0.19
CA LEU A 152 8.90 -0.22 0.12
C LEU A 152 9.80 -0.13 -1.11
N GLY A 153 11.11 -0.08 -0.90
CA GLY A 153 12.05 0.15 -2.00
C GLY A 153 11.80 1.50 -2.67
N ARG A 154 11.47 1.50 -3.97
CA ARG A 154 11.17 2.75 -4.72
C ARG A 154 9.67 3.05 -4.83
N PHE A 155 8.80 2.18 -4.32
CA PHE A 155 7.36 2.27 -4.53
C PHE A 155 6.64 2.73 -3.28
N ALA A 156 5.68 3.64 -3.48
CA ALA A 156 4.78 4.11 -2.44
C ALA A 156 3.44 3.39 -2.54
N PHE A 157 2.94 2.97 -1.40
CA PHE A 157 1.67 2.29 -1.22
C PHE A 157 0.86 3.08 -0.20
N ARG A 158 -0.47 3.08 -0.33
CA ARG A 158 -1.33 3.46 0.78
C ARG A 158 -1.83 2.21 1.49
N PHE A 159 -1.75 2.19 2.81
CA PHE A 159 -2.36 1.15 3.60
C PHE A 159 -3.80 1.51 3.95
N ASP A 160 -4.73 0.61 3.63
CA ASP A 160 -6.15 0.82 3.86
C ASP A 160 -6.75 -0.35 4.64
N THR A 161 -7.31 -0.06 5.81
CA THR A 161 -8.22 -0.98 6.49
C THR A 161 -9.59 -0.95 5.80
N PRO A 162 -10.43 -1.99 6.00
CA PRO A 162 -11.82 -1.96 5.55
C PRO A 162 -12.58 -0.71 5.97
N GLN A 163 -12.37 -0.26 7.20
CA GLN A 163 -12.99 0.93 7.76
C GLN A 163 -12.54 2.18 6.99
N THR A 164 -11.24 2.38 6.83
CA THR A 164 -10.71 3.56 6.13
C THR A 164 -11.05 3.58 4.63
N LEU A 165 -11.16 2.41 4.00
CA LEU A 165 -11.66 2.33 2.62
C LEU A 165 -13.13 2.75 2.53
N LEU A 166 -13.97 2.27 3.45
CA LEU A 166 -15.39 2.64 3.49
C LEU A 166 -15.57 4.15 3.69
N GLU A 167 -14.81 4.73 4.62
CA GLU A 167 -14.82 6.18 4.89
C GLU A 167 -14.48 6.98 3.63
N ARG A 168 -13.44 6.57 2.90
CA ARG A 168 -13.08 7.23 1.63
C ARG A 168 -14.12 7.08 0.54
N LEU A 169 -14.74 5.91 0.42
CA LEU A 169 -15.76 5.69 -0.61
C LEU A 169 -16.98 6.59 -0.35
N ARG A 170 -17.35 6.77 0.91
CA ARG A 170 -18.42 7.71 1.31
C ARG A 170 -18.07 9.18 1.10
N ALA A 171 -16.81 9.56 1.25
CA ALA A 171 -16.35 10.93 1.01
C ALA A 171 -16.30 11.32 -0.48
N ARG A 172 -16.51 10.36 -1.39
CA ARG A 172 -16.48 10.54 -2.85
C ARG A 172 -17.87 10.47 -3.51
N ASP A 173 -18.92 10.14 -2.74
CA ASP A 173 -20.32 10.22 -3.16
C ASP A 173 -20.89 11.62 -2.89
#